data_AF-A0A2D8ETQ9-F1
#
_entry.id   AF-A0A2D8ETQ9-F1
#
_cell.length_a   1.000
_cell.length_b   1.000
_cell.length_c   1.000
_cell.angle_alpha   90.00
_cell.angle_beta   90.00
_cell.angle_gamma   90.00
#
_symmetry.space_group_name_H-M   'P 1'
#
loop_
_entity.id
_entity.type
_entity.pdbx_description
1 polymer ?
#
loop_
_entity_poly.entity_id
_entity_poly.type
_entity_poly.pdbx_seq_one_letter_code
_entity_poly.pdbx_strand_id
1 'polypeptide(L)'
;MKEPFDIPFEKFKEYINEEVTFNLGHAYEFVLASAMVSRFADRFDDGTPMDVTPSSVEDVMLKYFAGLRAWEVEQPDGEVDTVVFDGSGLPPEVLYALANPSVRKTRDVQKLVTTAIDAVMKNSTLTRLSKNVISNDEPDLIEVICGGTTGQMKTKSDVDVFINGRENRAAGFSVKYGGVRQVGQFAGSDPIKNMIDGFSSFGMDVKSLVRPIKVAMGSVVGLYTDRKDPVIENDKRLLFTSVNGVFSQITKKFGKSWLSKERNIDAMSNGLLKAARGTEDDLEIIKSGFSFDKKSFEALTRGLVDSSKRGELSWKHMPTGNPTIALYSNNMLVFSIRFRFDADKKKTGYKVRFRLLVEIGKDIVKFIDKYRLIG
;
A
#
# COMPACT_ATOMS: atom_id res chain seq x y z
N MET A 1 -4.62 -19.12 -49.38
CA MET A 1 -3.23 -18.64 -49.52
C MET A 1 -3.08 -17.42 -48.64
N LYS A 2 -2.36 -17.59 -47.53
CA LYS A 2 -1.82 -16.50 -46.74
C LYS A 2 -0.42 -16.23 -47.29
N GLU A 3 -0.14 -14.98 -47.61
CA GLU A 3 1.22 -14.45 -47.51
C GLU A 3 1.20 -13.14 -46.72
N PRO A 4 2.28 -12.86 -45.98
CA PRO A 4 2.24 -12.16 -44.71
C PRO A 4 2.62 -10.70 -44.88
N PHE A 5 2.06 -9.86 -44.02
CA PHE A 5 2.56 -8.50 -43.82
C PHE A 5 3.95 -8.56 -43.18
N ASP A 6 4.98 -8.33 -44.00
CA ASP A 6 6.33 -7.99 -43.55
C ASP A 6 6.29 -6.63 -42.87
N ILE A 7 6.24 -6.64 -41.54
CA ILE A 7 6.64 -5.49 -40.73
C ILE A 7 8.08 -5.77 -40.28
N PRO A 8 9.06 -4.92 -40.61
CA PRO A 8 10.45 -5.14 -40.23
C PRO A 8 10.59 -5.27 -38.71
N PHE A 9 11.16 -6.39 -38.27
CA PHE A 9 11.39 -6.76 -36.87
C PHE A 9 12.21 -5.72 -36.07
N GLU A 10 12.84 -4.77 -36.76
CA GLU A 10 13.66 -3.71 -36.16
C GLU A 10 12.86 -2.52 -35.61
N LYS A 11 11.60 -2.30 -36.03
CA LYS A 11 10.77 -1.22 -35.47
C LYS A 11 10.01 -1.59 -34.18
N PHE A 12 10.15 -2.82 -33.70
CA PHE A 12 9.55 -3.26 -32.43
C PHE A 12 10.48 -3.08 -31.22
N LYS A 13 11.68 -2.52 -31.42
CA LYS A 13 12.73 -2.37 -30.39
C LYS A 13 12.89 -0.96 -29.79
N GLU A 14 11.96 -0.03 -29.99
CA GLU A 14 11.98 1.28 -29.32
C GLU A 14 10.90 1.48 -28.24
N TYR A 15 10.21 0.41 -27.84
CA TYR A 15 9.70 0.31 -26.48
C TYR A 15 10.68 -0.53 -25.67
N ILE A 16 11.90 -0.02 -25.50
CA ILE A 16 12.72 -0.44 -24.37
C ILE A 16 11.94 0.01 -23.14
N ASN A 17 11.24 -0.95 -22.53
CA ASN A 17 10.96 -0.91 -21.10
C ASN A 17 12.32 -0.74 -20.41
N GLU A 18 12.80 0.50 -20.28
CA GLU A 18 13.82 0.80 -19.30
C GLU A 18 13.19 0.46 -17.96
N GLU A 19 13.52 -0.72 -17.43
CA GLU A 19 13.16 -1.08 -16.06
C GLU A 19 13.63 0.05 -15.17
N VAL A 20 12.67 0.71 -14.54
CA VAL A 20 12.89 1.83 -13.65
C VAL A 20 13.81 1.34 -12.52
N THR A 21 15.08 1.75 -12.53
CA THR A 21 16.12 1.21 -11.63
C THR A 21 16.05 1.76 -10.19
N PHE A 22 15.04 2.58 -9.88
CA PHE A 22 14.89 3.25 -8.59
C PHE A 22 13.64 2.80 -7.84
N ASN A 23 13.64 3.05 -6.53
CA ASN A 23 12.52 2.68 -5.66
C ASN A 23 11.27 3.52 -5.96
N LEU A 24 10.27 2.88 -6.57
CA LEU A 24 9.02 3.54 -6.92
C LEU A 24 8.23 4.08 -5.71
N GLY A 25 8.49 3.59 -4.48
CA GLY A 25 7.91 4.13 -3.26
C GLY A 25 8.46 5.51 -2.90
N HIS A 26 9.77 5.69 -3.02
CA HIS A 26 10.39 7.02 -2.90
C HIS A 26 9.96 7.95 -4.03
N ALA A 27 9.77 7.41 -5.24
CA ALA A 27 9.30 8.19 -6.37
C ALA A 27 7.86 8.66 -6.16
N TYR A 28 7.01 7.79 -5.62
CA TYR A 28 5.64 8.16 -5.28
C TYR A 28 5.60 9.22 -4.19
N GLU A 29 6.48 9.16 -3.20
CA GLU A 29 6.58 10.18 -2.16
C GLU A 29 6.90 11.57 -2.74
N PHE A 30 7.85 11.64 -3.68
CA PHE A 30 8.14 12.88 -4.40
C PHE A 30 6.92 13.39 -5.19
N VAL A 31 6.26 12.50 -5.94
CA VAL A 31 5.09 12.84 -6.76
C VAL A 31 3.89 13.23 -5.90
N LEU A 32 3.72 12.59 -4.74
CA LEU A 32 2.69 12.89 -3.76
C LEU A 32 2.91 14.26 -3.12
N ALA A 33 4.15 14.58 -2.72
CA ALA A 33 4.51 15.90 -2.25
C ALA A 33 4.28 16.97 -3.32
N SER A 34 4.63 16.68 -4.58
CA SER A 34 4.37 17.58 -5.72
C SER A 34 2.87 17.88 -5.86
N ALA A 35 2.00 16.87 -5.73
CA ALA A 35 0.55 17.06 -5.75
C ALA A 35 0.02 17.85 -4.54
N MET A 36 0.68 17.78 -3.38
CA MET A 36 0.32 18.61 -2.22
C MET A 36 0.71 20.06 -2.42
N VAL A 37 1.90 20.31 -2.98
CA VAL A 37 2.32 21.66 -3.35
C VAL A 37 1.30 22.28 -4.30
N SER A 38 0.92 21.59 -5.38
CA SER A 38 -0.15 22.02 -6.28
C SER A 38 -1.47 22.28 -5.53
N ARG A 39 -1.80 21.49 -4.51
CA ARG A 39 -3.04 21.69 -3.73
C ARG A 39 -3.08 23.01 -2.95
N PHE A 40 -1.92 23.53 -2.54
CA PHE A 40 -1.81 24.82 -1.86
C PHE A 40 -1.52 25.99 -2.83
N ALA A 41 -0.84 25.71 -3.94
CA ALA A 41 -0.36 26.72 -4.88
C ALA A 41 -1.30 27.00 -6.05
N ASP A 42 -2.04 26.00 -6.54
CA ASP A 42 -2.94 26.20 -7.68
C ASP A 42 -4.22 26.92 -7.24
N ARG A 43 -4.34 28.21 -7.60
CA ARG A 43 -5.47 29.07 -7.28
C ARG A 43 -5.94 29.83 -8.52
N PHE A 44 -7.22 30.15 -8.56
CA PHE A 44 -7.76 31.14 -9.49
C PHE A 44 -7.35 32.54 -9.03
N ASP A 45 -7.45 33.53 -9.92
CA ASP A 45 -7.13 34.94 -9.62
C ASP A 45 -8.00 35.53 -8.49
N ASP A 46 -9.15 34.93 -8.20
CA ASP A 46 -10.01 35.27 -7.07
C ASP A 46 -9.59 34.60 -5.75
N GLY A 47 -8.42 33.95 -5.72
CA GLY A 47 -7.85 33.24 -4.58
C GLY A 47 -8.44 31.87 -4.31
N THR A 48 -9.49 31.44 -5.05
CA THR A 48 -10.13 30.15 -4.77
C THR A 48 -9.27 28.97 -5.24
N PRO A 49 -9.26 27.84 -4.51
CA PRO A 49 -8.43 26.69 -4.84
C PRO A 49 -8.88 26.01 -6.14
N MET A 50 -7.92 25.71 -7.01
CA MET A 50 -8.15 24.89 -8.20
C MET A 50 -8.12 23.39 -7.88
N ASP A 51 -8.67 22.59 -8.79
CA ASP A 51 -8.45 21.14 -8.77
C ASP A 51 -7.01 20.81 -9.16
N VAL A 52 -6.41 19.83 -8.47
CA VAL A 52 -5.06 19.35 -8.81
C VAL A 52 -5.12 18.51 -10.07
N THR A 53 -4.32 18.85 -11.09
CA THR A 53 -4.31 18.18 -12.39
C THR A 53 -2.98 17.49 -12.66
N PRO A 54 -2.89 16.52 -13.59
CA PRO A 54 -1.61 15.95 -13.98
C PRO A 54 -0.60 17.01 -14.43
N SER A 55 -1.06 18.03 -15.16
CA SER A 55 -0.21 19.12 -15.62
C SER A 55 0.35 19.95 -14.48
N SER A 56 -0.42 20.19 -13.40
CA SER A 56 0.09 20.99 -12.28
C SER A 56 1.07 20.22 -11.42
N VAL A 57 0.85 18.92 -11.21
CA VAL A 57 1.85 18.04 -10.57
C VAL A 57 3.15 18.01 -11.38
N GLU A 58 3.06 17.86 -12.70
CA GLU A 58 4.22 17.87 -13.59
C GLU A 58 4.97 19.21 -13.58
N ASP A 59 4.23 20.33 -13.57
CA ASP A 59 4.83 21.68 -13.47
C ASP A 59 5.60 21.86 -12.16
N VAL A 60 5.04 21.42 -11.03
CA VAL A 60 5.74 21.43 -9.74
C VAL A 60 7.03 20.61 -9.79
N MET A 61 6.96 19.39 -10.34
CA MET A 61 8.15 18.54 -10.50
C MET A 61 9.20 19.21 -11.39
N LEU A 62 8.80 19.82 -12.50
CA LEU A 62 9.68 20.53 -13.41
C LEU A 62 10.37 21.72 -12.74
N LYS A 63 9.60 22.56 -12.05
CA LYS A 63 10.11 23.72 -11.30
C LYS A 63 11.09 23.30 -10.20
N TYR A 64 10.77 22.24 -9.45
CA TYR A 64 11.67 21.69 -8.43
C TYR A 64 13.05 21.34 -9.03
N PHE A 65 13.08 20.62 -10.16
CA PHE A 65 14.34 20.24 -10.81
C PHE A 65 15.04 21.40 -11.53
N ALA A 66 14.32 22.47 -11.86
CA ALA A 66 14.91 23.73 -12.33
C ALA A 66 15.50 24.59 -11.19
N GLY A 67 15.39 24.16 -9.94
CA GLY A 67 15.89 24.86 -8.75
C GLY A 67 14.86 25.76 -8.06
N LEU A 68 13.64 25.83 -8.59
CA LEU A 68 12.53 26.55 -7.97
C LEU A 68 11.82 25.63 -6.97
N ARG A 69 12.13 25.81 -5.69
CA ARG A 69 11.57 25.00 -4.58
C ARG A 69 10.58 25.76 -3.72
N ALA A 70 10.22 26.98 -4.10
CA ALA A 70 9.24 27.80 -3.43
C ALA A 70 8.30 28.43 -4.47
N TRP A 71 7.03 28.56 -4.10
CA TRP A 71 5.98 29.22 -4.85
C TRP A 71 5.43 30.34 -3.99
N GLU A 72 5.54 31.56 -4.50
CA GLU A 72 4.84 32.72 -3.95
C GLU A 72 3.47 32.78 -4.63
N VAL A 73 2.41 32.85 -3.82
CA VAL A 73 1.03 32.80 -4.28
C VAL A 73 0.31 34.00 -3.70
N GLU A 74 0.03 34.97 -4.56
CA GLU A 74 -0.70 36.18 -4.19
C GLU A 74 -2.14 35.82 -3.81
N GLN A 75 -2.58 36.35 -2.68
CA GLN A 75 -3.95 36.34 -2.22
C GLN A 75 -4.71 37.56 -2.78
N PRO A 76 -6.06 37.52 -2.86
CA PRO A 76 -6.86 38.63 -3.38
C PRO A 76 -6.72 39.96 -2.63
N ASP A 77 -6.29 39.90 -1.36
CA ASP A 77 -6.03 41.05 -0.49
C ASP A 77 -4.61 41.64 -0.64
N GLY A 78 -3.75 41.01 -1.45
CA GLY A 78 -2.37 41.40 -1.70
C GLY A 78 -1.33 40.77 -0.77
N GLU A 79 -1.74 39.93 0.19
CA GLU A 79 -0.82 39.11 0.98
C GLU A 79 -0.26 37.96 0.13
N VAL A 80 0.88 37.39 0.54
CA VAL A 80 1.58 36.35 -0.24
C VAL A 80 1.79 35.12 0.63
N ASP A 81 1.22 34.01 0.19
CA ASP A 81 1.55 32.70 0.74
C ASP A 81 2.82 32.18 0.10
N THR A 82 3.66 31.53 0.92
CA THR A 82 4.85 30.83 0.42
C THR A 82 4.67 29.34 0.61
N VAL A 83 4.63 28.59 -0.49
CA VAL A 83 4.64 27.12 -0.46
C VAL A 83 6.05 26.64 -0.77
N VAL A 84 6.69 25.90 0.13
CA VAL A 84 8.04 25.35 -0.01
C VAL A 84 7.97 23.83 -0.21
N PHE A 85 8.73 23.32 -1.17
CA PHE A 85 8.88 21.89 -1.43
C PHE A 85 10.29 21.42 -1.06
N ASP A 86 10.40 20.63 0.01
CA ASP A 86 11.63 19.97 0.42
C ASP A 86 11.61 18.47 0.08
N GLY A 87 12.30 18.10 -1.01
CA GLY A 87 12.51 16.71 -1.40
C GLY A 87 13.76 16.06 -0.77
N SER A 88 14.49 16.74 0.12
CA SER A 88 15.82 16.32 0.61
C SER A 88 15.82 15.03 1.43
N GLY A 89 14.68 14.62 2.00
CA GLY A 89 14.54 13.34 2.68
C GLY A 89 14.62 12.12 1.75
N LEU A 90 14.56 12.31 0.42
CA LEU A 90 14.61 11.22 -0.55
C LEU A 90 16.05 10.88 -0.98
N PRO A 91 16.35 9.60 -1.28
CA PRO A 91 17.66 9.22 -1.81
C PRO A 91 18.00 9.95 -3.12
N PRO A 92 19.27 10.36 -3.33
CA PRO A 92 19.67 11.04 -4.56
C PRO A 92 19.34 10.27 -5.83
N GLU A 93 19.39 8.94 -5.80
CA GLU A 93 19.15 8.09 -6.98
C GLU A 93 17.75 8.27 -7.56
N VAL A 94 16.73 8.43 -6.70
CA VAL A 94 15.35 8.68 -7.18
C VAL A 94 15.21 10.10 -7.69
N LEU A 95 15.85 11.09 -7.06
CA LEU A 95 15.80 12.48 -7.48
C LEU A 95 16.50 12.66 -8.84
N TYR A 96 17.67 12.04 -9.04
CA TYR A 96 18.37 12.05 -10.32
C TYR A 96 17.56 11.39 -11.42
N ALA A 97 16.91 10.26 -11.13
CA ALA A 97 16.09 9.59 -12.12
C ALA A 97 14.84 10.42 -12.48
N LEU A 98 14.14 10.97 -11.48
CA LEU A 98 12.99 11.83 -11.70
C LEU A 98 13.36 13.19 -12.33
N ALA A 99 14.61 13.63 -12.24
CA ALA A 99 15.10 14.82 -12.95
C ALA A 99 15.15 14.62 -14.48
N ASN A 100 15.21 13.36 -14.96
CA ASN A 100 15.19 13.05 -16.39
C ASN A 100 13.75 13.17 -16.96
N PRO A 101 13.51 14.02 -17.97
CA PRO A 101 12.20 14.16 -18.60
C PRO A 101 11.63 12.86 -19.19
N SER A 102 12.49 11.99 -19.74
CA SER A 102 12.06 10.71 -20.32
C SER A 102 11.52 9.76 -19.25
N VAL A 103 12.12 9.75 -18.07
CA VAL A 103 11.66 8.96 -16.91
C VAL A 103 10.31 9.46 -16.42
N ARG A 104 10.11 10.79 -16.31
CA ARG A 104 8.82 11.36 -15.88
C ARG A 104 7.67 11.00 -16.81
N LYS A 105 7.95 10.79 -18.10
CA LYS A 105 6.96 10.40 -19.12
C LYS A 105 6.69 8.88 -19.16
N THR A 106 7.42 8.08 -18.39
CA THR A 106 7.16 6.64 -18.32
C THR A 106 5.77 6.34 -17.77
N ARG A 107 5.18 5.23 -18.23
CA ARG A 107 3.86 4.77 -17.78
C ARG A 107 3.78 4.61 -16.26
N ASP A 108 4.86 4.16 -15.62
CA ASP A 108 4.89 3.95 -14.18
C ASP A 108 4.83 5.27 -13.42
N VAL A 109 5.63 6.27 -13.80
CA VAL A 109 5.60 7.61 -13.18
C VAL A 109 4.27 8.32 -13.43
N GLN A 110 3.72 8.23 -14.64
CA GLN A 110 2.40 8.79 -14.95
C GLN A 110 1.28 8.16 -14.09
N LYS A 111 1.38 6.86 -13.80
CA LYS A 111 0.48 6.18 -12.86
C LYS A 111 0.67 6.68 -11.42
N LEU A 112 1.90 7.05 -11.01
CA LEU A 112 2.15 7.71 -9.71
C LEU A 112 1.39 9.02 -9.64
N VAL A 113 1.49 9.85 -10.68
CA VAL A 113 0.83 11.16 -10.76
C VAL A 113 -0.67 11.01 -10.57
N THR A 114 -1.33 10.13 -11.35
CA THR A 114 -2.77 9.89 -11.18
C THR A 114 -3.12 9.41 -9.77
N THR A 115 -2.31 8.52 -9.20
CA THR A 115 -2.55 7.97 -7.86
C THR A 115 -2.32 9.01 -6.75
N ALA A 116 -1.38 9.93 -6.94
CA ALA A 116 -1.09 11.01 -6.00
C ALA A 116 -2.22 12.05 -5.98
N ILE A 117 -2.72 12.46 -7.16
CA ILE A 117 -3.87 13.36 -7.30
C ILE A 117 -5.08 12.77 -6.60
N ASP A 118 -5.39 11.50 -6.87
CA ASP A 118 -6.49 10.80 -6.23
C ASP A 118 -6.38 10.79 -4.70
N ALA A 119 -5.17 10.57 -4.18
CA ALA A 119 -4.92 10.52 -2.75
C ALA A 119 -5.10 11.90 -2.08
N VAL A 120 -4.60 12.95 -2.72
CA VAL A 120 -4.71 14.35 -2.26
C VAL A 120 -6.18 14.81 -2.29
N MET A 121 -6.85 14.64 -3.44
CA MET A 121 -8.20 15.15 -3.66
C MET A 121 -9.27 14.41 -2.83
N LYS A 122 -9.07 13.11 -2.53
CA LYS A 122 -10.00 12.33 -1.69
C LYS A 122 -9.73 12.50 -0.19
N ASN A 123 -8.67 13.19 0.21
CA ASN A 123 -8.39 13.44 1.62
C ASN A 123 -9.15 14.67 2.12
N SER A 124 -10.24 14.44 2.87
CA SER A 124 -11.07 15.50 3.44
C SER A 124 -10.33 16.38 4.46
N THR A 125 -9.31 15.85 5.13
CA THR A 125 -8.53 16.60 6.12
C THR A 125 -7.56 17.55 5.44
N LEU A 126 -6.83 17.08 4.42
CA LEU A 126 -5.98 17.96 3.60
C LEU A 126 -6.83 18.98 2.86
N THR A 127 -7.97 18.58 2.29
CA THR A 127 -8.89 19.51 1.61
C THR A 127 -9.38 20.61 2.54
N ARG A 128 -9.70 20.28 3.79
CA ARG A 128 -10.10 21.27 4.79
C ARG A 128 -8.93 22.15 5.21
N LEU A 129 -7.75 21.56 5.43
CA LEU A 129 -6.54 22.31 5.76
C LEU A 129 -6.20 23.31 4.66
N SER A 130 -6.14 22.87 3.40
CA SER A 130 -5.82 23.74 2.27
C SER A 130 -6.85 24.86 2.14
N LYS A 131 -8.15 24.56 2.27
CA LYS A 131 -9.18 25.60 2.24
C LYS A 131 -9.03 26.62 3.37
N ASN A 132 -8.75 26.16 4.59
CA ASN A 132 -8.60 27.05 5.73
C ASN A 132 -7.39 27.97 5.59
N VAL A 133 -6.27 27.45 5.09
CA VAL A 133 -5.06 28.24 4.81
C VAL A 133 -5.30 29.21 3.67
N ILE A 134 -5.97 28.79 2.61
CA ILE A 134 -6.23 29.64 1.43
C ILE A 134 -7.23 30.77 1.73
N SER A 135 -8.10 30.61 2.73
CA SER A 135 -9.20 31.53 3.00
C SER A 135 -9.15 32.18 4.39
N ASN A 136 -7.99 32.22 5.03
CA ASN A 136 -7.84 32.87 6.35
C ASN A 136 -7.44 34.35 6.25
N ASP A 137 -7.19 34.89 5.05
CA ASP A 137 -6.74 36.26 4.82
C ASP A 137 -5.46 36.61 5.62
N GLU A 138 -4.57 35.62 5.82
CA GLU A 138 -3.27 35.78 6.50
C GLU A 138 -2.15 35.19 5.63
N PRO A 139 -0.94 35.80 5.60
CA PRO A 139 0.20 35.21 4.90
C PRO A 139 0.69 33.94 5.62
N ASP A 140 0.69 32.82 4.90
CA ASP A 140 1.11 31.52 5.41
C ASP A 140 2.40 31.01 4.75
N LEU A 141 3.29 30.45 5.58
CA LEU A 141 4.38 29.60 5.13
C LEU A 141 3.94 28.14 5.20
N ILE A 142 3.80 27.49 4.04
CA ILE A 142 3.46 26.09 3.89
C ILE A 142 4.70 25.30 3.48
N GLU A 143 5.16 24.37 4.29
CA GLU A 143 6.30 23.52 3.96
C GLU A 143 5.83 22.09 3.72
N VAL A 144 6.06 21.57 2.52
CA VAL A 144 5.78 20.17 2.14
C VAL A 144 7.10 19.43 2.09
N ILE A 145 7.32 18.53 3.04
CA ILE A 145 8.62 17.88 3.27
C ILE A 145 8.48 16.37 3.05
N CYS A 146 9.30 15.82 2.16
CA CYS A 146 9.45 14.37 2.02
C CYS A 146 10.27 13.85 3.22
N GLY A 147 9.71 12.93 4.01
CA GLY A 147 10.38 12.35 5.18
C GLY A 147 11.42 11.29 4.83
N GLY A 148 11.32 10.69 3.64
CA GLY A 148 12.13 9.57 3.20
C GLY A 148 11.78 8.26 3.89
N THR A 149 11.72 7.16 3.14
CA THR A 149 11.55 5.85 3.81
C THR A 149 12.81 5.48 4.60
N THR A 150 12.70 5.34 5.92
CA THR A 150 13.74 4.72 6.78
C THR A 150 13.91 3.19 6.53
N GLY A 151 13.57 2.73 5.33
CA GLY A 151 13.73 1.35 4.89
C GLY A 151 13.20 1.13 3.48
N GLN A 152 14.09 0.71 2.57
CA GLN A 152 13.86 0.43 1.15
C GLN A 152 12.73 -0.57 0.81
N MET A 153 12.08 -1.17 1.81
CA MET A 153 11.01 -2.18 1.65
C MET A 153 9.67 -1.75 2.26
N LYS A 154 9.55 -0.51 2.75
CA LYS A 154 8.28 0.03 3.27
C LYS A 154 7.55 0.78 2.16
N THR A 155 6.35 0.28 1.84
CA THR A 155 5.35 0.96 1.03
C THR A 155 4.64 1.99 1.91
N LYS A 156 5.32 3.00 2.43
CA LYS A 156 4.70 4.12 3.16
C LYS A 156 5.46 5.36 2.73
N SER A 157 4.79 6.24 1.99
CA SER A 157 5.23 7.61 1.79
C SER A 157 4.95 8.35 3.09
N ASP A 158 5.91 9.07 3.66
CA ASP A 158 5.71 9.91 4.84
C ASP A 158 5.97 11.37 4.38
N VAL A 159 4.93 12.04 3.85
CA VAL A 159 5.03 13.48 3.51
C VAL A 159 4.44 14.27 4.66
N ASP A 160 5.24 15.16 5.23
CA ASP A 160 4.85 16.06 6.30
C ASP A 160 4.50 17.44 5.73
N VAL A 161 3.47 18.06 6.31
CA VAL A 161 3.06 19.43 5.97
C VAL A 161 3.16 20.29 7.22
N PHE A 162 3.93 21.37 7.14
CA PHE A 162 4.01 22.40 8.17
C PHE A 162 3.29 23.66 7.70
N ILE A 163 2.56 24.31 8.59
CA ILE A 163 1.98 25.64 8.35
C ILE A 163 2.53 26.55 9.43
N ASN A 164 3.23 27.62 9.04
CA ASN A 164 3.85 28.58 9.96
C ASN A 164 4.71 27.88 11.04
N GLY A 165 5.53 26.92 10.62
CA GLY A 165 6.43 26.13 11.48
C GLY A 165 5.74 25.10 12.38
N ARG A 166 4.41 24.91 12.27
CA ARG A 166 3.67 23.91 13.05
C ARG A 166 3.39 22.67 12.21
N GLU A 167 3.86 21.52 12.69
CA GLU A 167 3.62 20.20 12.09
C GLU A 167 2.12 19.88 12.12
N ASN A 168 1.49 19.76 10.94
CA ASN A 168 0.09 19.39 10.83
C ASN A 168 -0.03 17.87 10.61
N ARG A 169 0.13 17.09 11.69
CA ARG A 169 0.02 15.61 11.66
C ARG A 169 -1.31 15.07 11.16
N ALA A 170 -2.39 15.85 11.26
CA ALA A 170 -3.68 15.51 10.70
C ALA A 170 -3.65 15.46 9.14
N ALA A 171 -2.70 16.17 8.54
CA ALA A 171 -2.39 16.18 7.13
C ALA A 171 -1.12 15.38 6.78
N GLY A 172 -0.46 14.71 7.74
CA GLY A 172 0.64 13.79 7.44
C GLY A 172 0.13 12.61 6.61
N PHE A 173 0.58 12.48 5.37
CA PHE A 173 0.12 11.41 4.47
C PHE A 173 1.01 10.19 4.63
N SER A 174 0.49 9.14 5.27
CA SER A 174 1.03 7.77 5.19
C SER A 174 0.31 6.99 4.09
N VAL A 175 0.58 7.29 2.81
CA VAL A 175 -0.03 6.53 1.69
C VAL A 175 0.92 5.44 1.22
N LYS A 176 0.42 4.21 1.18
CA LYS A 176 1.22 3.06 0.79
C LYS A 176 1.40 2.96 -0.72
N TYR A 177 2.57 3.32 -1.23
CA TYR A 177 2.88 3.03 -2.63
C TYR A 177 3.28 1.57 -2.83
N GLY A 178 2.57 0.88 -3.72
CA GLY A 178 2.97 -0.40 -4.25
C GLY A 178 2.05 -1.51 -3.78
N GLY A 179 1.08 -1.88 -4.64
CA GLY A 179 0.45 -3.20 -4.83
C GLY A 179 -0.10 -3.99 -3.63
N VAL A 180 0.18 -3.57 -2.41
CA VAL A 180 -0.11 -4.27 -1.17
C VAL A 180 -1.40 -3.67 -0.66
N ARG A 181 -2.51 -4.26 -1.08
CA ARG A 181 -3.85 -3.92 -0.60
C ARG A 181 -4.06 -4.55 0.78
N GLN A 182 -3.13 -4.34 1.69
CA GLN A 182 -3.28 -4.82 3.05
C GLN A 182 -4.50 -4.15 3.67
N VAL A 183 -5.49 -4.94 4.07
CA VAL A 183 -6.75 -4.46 4.65
C VAL A 183 -6.75 -4.55 6.17
N GLY A 184 -5.99 -5.50 6.73
CA GLY A 184 -5.80 -5.63 8.16
C GLY A 184 -4.52 -6.36 8.51
N GLN A 185 -4.12 -6.31 9.78
CA GLN A 185 -3.10 -7.19 10.35
C GLN A 185 -3.41 -7.59 11.78
N PHE A 186 -3.09 -8.85 12.09
CA PHE A 186 -2.98 -9.33 13.46
C PHE A 186 -1.52 -9.19 13.86
N ALA A 187 -1.24 -8.31 14.82
CA ALA A 187 0.12 -7.91 15.15
C ALA A 187 0.38 -8.04 16.65
N GLY A 188 1.54 -8.59 17.00
CA GLY A 188 1.88 -8.83 18.40
C GLY A 188 3.21 -9.53 18.57
N SER A 189 3.62 -9.72 19.82
CA SER A 189 4.81 -10.50 20.15
C SER A 189 4.57 -12.01 20.14
N ASP A 190 3.30 -12.44 20.19
CA ASP A 190 2.93 -13.86 20.13
C ASP A 190 2.44 -14.23 18.71
N PRO A 191 3.29 -14.88 17.88
CA PRO A 191 2.89 -15.29 16.54
C PRO A 191 1.88 -16.45 16.56
N ILE A 192 1.80 -17.22 17.64
CA ILE A 192 0.84 -18.32 17.78
C ILE A 192 -0.57 -17.74 17.93
N LYS A 193 -0.71 -16.76 18.84
CA LYS A 193 -1.96 -16.01 19.00
C LYS A 193 -2.37 -15.35 17.68
N ASN A 194 -1.48 -14.60 17.03
CA ASN A 194 -1.77 -13.94 15.75
C ASN A 194 -2.20 -14.92 14.65
N MET A 195 -1.61 -16.12 14.63
CA MET A 195 -1.99 -17.19 13.71
C MET A 195 -3.37 -17.76 14.04
N ILE A 196 -3.66 -18.06 15.31
CA ILE A 196 -4.95 -18.62 15.72
C ILE A 196 -6.07 -17.61 15.46
N ASP A 197 -5.91 -16.39 15.95
CA ASP A 197 -6.93 -15.34 15.85
C ASP A 197 -7.17 -15.00 14.38
N GLY A 198 -6.08 -14.76 13.63
CA GLY A 198 -6.17 -14.36 12.25
C GLY A 198 -6.85 -15.36 11.34
N PHE A 199 -6.65 -16.67 11.55
CA PHE A 199 -7.36 -17.70 10.79
C PHE A 199 -8.78 -17.97 11.33
N SER A 200 -8.99 -17.81 12.63
CA SER A 200 -10.32 -17.96 13.25
C SER A 200 -11.29 -16.90 12.75
N SER A 201 -10.82 -15.68 12.44
CA SER A 201 -11.64 -14.64 11.80
C SER A 201 -12.18 -15.08 10.43
N PHE A 202 -11.54 -16.03 9.73
CA PHE A 202 -12.03 -16.65 8.48
C PHE A 202 -12.74 -18.00 8.70
N GLY A 203 -13.06 -18.37 9.94
CA GLY A 203 -13.70 -19.65 10.28
C GLY A 203 -12.77 -20.86 10.18
N MET A 204 -11.45 -20.67 10.23
CA MET A 204 -10.46 -21.74 10.12
C MET A 204 -9.82 -22.05 11.48
N ASP A 205 -10.12 -23.21 12.05
CA ASP A 205 -9.48 -23.66 13.28
C ASP A 205 -8.09 -24.27 13.02
N VAL A 206 -7.05 -23.49 13.31
CA VAL A 206 -5.64 -23.84 13.12
C VAL A 206 -4.93 -24.21 14.43
N LYS A 207 -5.64 -24.31 15.57
CA LYS A 207 -5.02 -24.54 16.89
C LYS A 207 -4.12 -25.78 16.93
N SER A 208 -4.52 -26.86 16.26
CA SER A 208 -3.73 -28.10 16.20
C SER A 208 -2.54 -28.02 15.24
N LEU A 209 -2.50 -27.03 14.34
CA LEU A 209 -1.48 -26.91 13.30
C LEU A 209 -0.30 -26.05 13.72
N VAL A 210 -0.46 -25.14 14.68
CA VAL A 210 0.56 -24.13 15.05
C VAL A 210 1.68 -24.66 15.97
N ARG A 211 1.66 -25.94 16.35
CA ARG A 211 2.70 -26.56 17.21
C ARG A 211 4.13 -26.38 16.70
N PRO A 212 4.45 -26.52 15.39
CA PRO A 212 5.80 -26.29 14.89
C PRO A 212 6.28 -24.84 15.10
N ILE A 213 5.38 -23.86 14.99
CA ILE A 213 5.69 -22.44 15.25
C ILE A 213 6.02 -22.25 16.72
N LYS A 214 5.28 -22.90 17.63
CA LYS A 214 5.57 -22.86 19.08
C LYS A 214 6.96 -23.38 19.41
N VAL A 215 7.39 -24.47 18.78
CA VAL A 215 8.72 -25.04 18.99
C VAL A 215 9.79 -24.08 18.47
N ALA A 216 9.63 -23.55 17.26
CA ALA A 216 10.56 -22.58 16.68
C ALA A 216 10.70 -21.31 17.53
N MET A 217 9.58 -20.79 18.06
CA MET A 217 9.58 -19.62 18.94
C MET A 217 10.40 -19.79 20.21
N GLY A 218 10.52 -21.01 20.74
CA GLY A 218 11.37 -21.28 21.90
C GLY A 218 12.87 -21.11 21.63
N SER A 219 13.28 -21.03 20.35
CA SER A 219 14.67 -20.85 19.93
C SER A 219 14.95 -19.46 19.36
N VAL A 220 13.94 -18.58 19.27
CA VAL A 220 14.08 -17.21 18.77
C VAL A 220 14.61 -16.33 19.90
N VAL A 221 15.67 -15.57 19.64
CA VAL A 221 16.26 -14.67 20.64
C VAL A 221 15.30 -13.52 20.94
N GLY A 222 14.71 -12.93 19.90
CA GLY A 222 13.61 -11.96 20.03
C GLY A 222 13.98 -10.56 20.53
N LEU A 223 15.24 -10.34 20.95
CA LEU A 223 15.84 -9.07 21.31
C LEU A 223 17.18 -8.91 20.59
N TYR A 224 17.38 -7.80 19.90
CA TYR A 224 18.55 -7.54 19.07
C TYR A 224 19.15 -6.19 19.39
N THR A 225 20.46 -6.04 19.25
CA THR A 225 21.15 -4.76 19.48
C THR A 225 21.12 -3.86 18.25
N ASP A 226 21.13 -4.45 17.05
CA ASP A 226 21.07 -3.75 15.76
C ASP A 226 19.98 -4.37 14.86
N ARG A 227 19.50 -3.60 13.88
CA ARG A 227 18.55 -4.05 12.86
C ARG A 227 19.17 -4.98 11.81
N LYS A 228 20.50 -4.91 11.62
CA LYS A 228 21.30 -5.77 10.75
C LYS A 228 21.95 -6.92 11.52
N ASP A 229 21.54 -7.17 12.75
CA ASP A 229 22.05 -8.26 13.56
C ASP A 229 21.87 -9.61 12.80
N PRO A 230 22.95 -10.36 12.55
CA PRO A 230 22.87 -11.62 11.80
C PRO A 230 21.96 -12.67 12.46
N VAL A 231 21.72 -12.56 13.77
CA VAL A 231 20.76 -13.41 14.50
C VAL A 231 19.34 -13.24 13.96
N ILE A 232 18.97 -12.05 13.48
CA ILE A 232 17.65 -11.78 12.88
C ILE A 232 17.39 -12.69 11.68
N GLU A 233 18.39 -12.90 10.82
CA GLU A 233 18.22 -13.74 9.62
C GLU A 233 18.11 -15.23 9.97
N ASN A 234 18.79 -15.67 11.03
CA ASN A 234 18.64 -17.03 11.56
C ASN A 234 17.25 -17.24 12.17
N ASP A 235 16.78 -16.32 13.01
CA ASP A 235 15.46 -16.37 13.63
C ASP A 235 14.34 -16.32 12.58
N LYS A 236 14.48 -15.47 11.55
CA LYS A 236 13.59 -15.44 10.39
C LYS A 236 13.55 -16.77 9.68
N ARG A 237 14.70 -17.38 9.37
CA ARG A 237 14.78 -18.65 8.65
C ARG A 237 14.05 -19.75 9.41
N LEU A 238 14.32 -19.89 10.71
CA LEU A 238 13.70 -20.89 11.57
C LEU A 238 12.17 -20.76 11.60
N LEU A 239 11.68 -19.53 11.80
CA LEU A 239 10.25 -19.26 11.83
C LEU A 239 9.60 -19.41 10.46
N PHE A 240 10.21 -18.92 9.40
CA PHE A 240 9.64 -19.02 8.05
C PHE A 240 9.52 -20.47 7.60
N THR A 241 10.50 -21.32 7.90
CA THR A 241 10.40 -22.77 7.66
C THR A 241 9.20 -23.37 8.40
N SER A 242 9.03 -23.04 9.68
CA SER A 242 7.92 -23.54 10.50
C SER A 242 6.56 -23.05 10.01
N VAL A 243 6.44 -21.76 9.71
CA VAL A 243 5.21 -21.14 9.18
C VAL A 243 4.87 -21.70 7.80
N ASN A 244 5.85 -21.91 6.92
CA ASN A 244 5.64 -22.56 5.63
C ASN A 244 5.08 -23.98 5.79
N GLY A 245 5.58 -24.74 6.75
CA GLY A 245 5.02 -26.05 7.10
C GLY A 245 3.56 -25.97 7.56
N VAL A 246 3.21 -24.98 8.38
CA VAL A 246 1.83 -24.75 8.83
C VAL A 246 0.94 -24.29 7.68
N PHE A 247 1.38 -23.37 6.84
CA PHE A 247 0.65 -22.87 5.68
C PHE A 247 0.35 -24.00 4.69
N SER A 248 1.31 -24.88 4.43
CA SER A 248 1.09 -26.08 3.62
C SER A 248 0.03 -27.02 4.22
N GLN A 249 -0.01 -27.17 5.55
CA GLN A 249 -1.05 -27.97 6.21
C GLN A 249 -2.42 -27.31 6.17
N ILE A 250 -2.48 -25.97 6.30
CA ILE A 250 -3.71 -25.19 6.18
C ILE A 250 -4.31 -25.35 4.78
N THR A 251 -3.53 -25.20 3.70
CA THR A 251 -4.05 -25.35 2.33
C THR A 251 -4.59 -26.75 2.05
N LYS A 252 -4.02 -27.79 2.70
CA LYS A 252 -4.52 -29.18 2.65
C LYS A 252 -5.81 -29.35 3.46
N LYS A 253 -5.82 -28.95 4.74
CA LYS A 253 -6.96 -29.10 5.66
C LYS A 253 -8.19 -28.31 5.21
N PHE A 254 -7.97 -27.09 4.71
CA PHE A 254 -9.00 -26.16 4.26
C PHE A 254 -9.08 -26.07 2.72
N GLY A 255 -8.69 -27.15 2.04
CA GLY A 255 -8.69 -27.26 0.58
C GLY A 255 -10.09 -27.44 -0.02
N LYS A 256 -10.15 -28.09 -1.19
CA LYS A 256 -11.36 -28.17 -2.04
C LYS A 256 -12.63 -28.60 -1.29
N SER A 257 -12.57 -29.60 -0.42
CA SER A 257 -13.74 -30.11 0.33
C SER A 257 -14.24 -29.15 1.41
N TRP A 258 -13.37 -28.30 1.95
CA TRP A 258 -13.77 -27.25 2.87
C TRP A 258 -14.32 -26.04 2.10
N LEU A 259 -13.66 -25.66 1.00
CA LEU A 259 -14.07 -24.57 0.13
C LEU A 259 -15.39 -24.83 -0.61
N SER A 260 -15.84 -26.09 -0.74
CA SER A 260 -17.11 -26.42 -1.40
C SER A 260 -18.34 -26.21 -0.52
N LYS A 261 -18.19 -25.78 0.74
CA LYS A 261 -19.31 -25.60 1.68
C LYS A 261 -19.66 -24.12 1.78
N GLU A 262 -20.89 -23.76 1.45
CA GLU A 262 -21.36 -22.37 1.43
C GLU A 262 -21.14 -21.64 2.76
N ARG A 263 -21.49 -22.27 3.89
CA ARG A 263 -21.24 -21.72 5.25
C ARG A 263 -19.77 -21.31 5.50
N ASN A 264 -18.83 -22.02 4.88
CA ASN A 264 -17.40 -21.74 5.04
C ASN A 264 -16.99 -20.54 4.18
N ILE A 265 -17.63 -20.37 3.02
CA ILE A 265 -17.47 -19.19 2.16
C ILE A 265 -18.03 -17.94 2.83
N ASP A 266 -19.17 -18.05 3.51
CA ASP A 266 -19.74 -16.96 4.29
C ASP A 266 -18.79 -16.53 5.41
N ALA A 267 -18.26 -17.51 6.17
CA ALA A 267 -17.28 -17.24 7.22
C ALA A 267 -16.02 -16.54 6.66
N MET A 268 -15.52 -16.99 5.51
CA MET A 268 -14.34 -16.40 4.87
C MET A 268 -14.61 -14.98 4.35
N SER A 269 -15.77 -14.75 3.73
CA SER A 269 -16.17 -13.41 3.24
C SER A 269 -16.33 -12.44 4.41
N ASN A 270 -16.99 -12.87 5.49
CA ASN A 270 -17.12 -12.09 6.71
C ASN A 270 -15.76 -11.82 7.36
N GLY A 271 -14.84 -12.78 7.37
CA GLY A 271 -13.47 -12.57 7.84
C GLY A 271 -12.74 -11.49 7.06
N LEU A 272 -12.89 -11.48 5.73
CA LEU A 272 -12.32 -10.42 4.89
C LEU A 272 -12.95 -9.05 5.16
N LEU A 273 -14.26 -9.00 5.37
CA LEU A 273 -14.98 -7.78 5.73
C LEU A 273 -14.51 -7.22 7.07
N LYS A 274 -14.39 -8.09 8.08
CA LYS A 274 -13.85 -7.74 9.39
C LYS A 274 -12.44 -7.20 9.28
N ALA A 275 -11.57 -7.90 8.54
CA ALA A 275 -10.22 -7.46 8.26
C ALA A 275 -10.19 -6.06 7.62
N ALA A 276 -11.13 -5.77 6.71
CA ALA A 276 -11.22 -4.48 6.02
C ALA A 276 -11.92 -3.35 6.81
N ARG A 277 -12.71 -3.68 7.84
CA ARG A 277 -13.48 -2.70 8.64
C ARG A 277 -12.93 -2.47 10.04
N GLY A 278 -12.08 -3.37 10.56
CA GLY A 278 -11.32 -3.16 11.79
C GLY A 278 -12.11 -3.15 13.09
N THR A 279 -12.98 -4.14 13.28
CA THR A 279 -13.85 -4.23 14.46
C THR A 279 -13.35 -5.23 15.53
N GLU A 280 -12.08 -5.65 15.50
CA GLU A 280 -11.51 -6.58 16.50
C GLU A 280 -10.36 -5.91 17.27
N ASP A 281 -10.26 -6.21 18.57
CA ASP A 281 -9.31 -5.57 19.51
C ASP A 281 -7.83 -5.76 19.11
N ASP A 282 -7.51 -6.82 18.38
CA ASP A 282 -6.15 -7.19 17.95
C ASP A 282 -5.85 -6.90 16.46
N LEU A 283 -6.78 -6.26 15.76
CA LEU A 283 -6.71 -6.01 14.32
C LEU A 283 -6.33 -4.54 14.04
N GLU A 284 -5.09 -4.30 13.63
CA GLU A 284 -4.68 -2.97 13.18
C GLU A 284 -5.14 -2.75 11.72
N ILE A 285 -6.01 -1.77 11.50
CA ILE A 285 -6.44 -1.37 10.16
C ILE A 285 -5.26 -0.75 9.42
N ILE A 286 -5.07 -1.17 8.17
CA ILE A 286 -4.27 -0.42 7.22
C ILE A 286 -5.21 -0.03 6.08
N LYS A 287 -5.49 1.27 5.96
CA LYS A 287 -6.35 1.78 4.88
C LYS A 287 -5.67 1.51 3.54
N SER A 288 -6.19 0.52 2.81
CA SER A 288 -5.90 0.34 1.38
C SER A 288 -6.78 1.29 0.56
N GLY A 289 -6.37 1.64 -0.66
CA GLY A 289 -7.17 2.47 -1.58
C GLY A 289 -8.47 1.83 -2.09
N PHE A 290 -8.85 0.65 -1.56
CA PHE A 290 -10.09 -0.05 -1.88
C PHE A 290 -10.91 -0.27 -0.61
N SER A 291 -12.13 0.26 -0.56
CA SER A 291 -13.09 0.06 0.53
C SER A 291 -14.27 -0.77 0.05
N PHE A 292 -14.67 -1.78 0.84
CA PHE A 292 -15.88 -2.56 0.57
C PHE A 292 -17.14 -1.78 1.01
N ASP A 293 -17.83 -1.20 0.04
CA ASP A 293 -19.23 -0.79 0.22
C ASP A 293 -20.15 -2.03 0.30
N LYS A 294 -21.43 -1.83 0.65
CA LYS A 294 -22.40 -2.93 0.79
C LYS A 294 -22.53 -3.75 -0.51
N LYS A 295 -22.61 -3.08 -1.67
CA LYS A 295 -22.83 -3.72 -2.98
C LYS A 295 -21.63 -4.56 -3.43
N SER A 296 -20.42 -4.02 -3.27
CA SER A 296 -19.16 -4.69 -3.59
C SER A 296 -18.90 -5.89 -2.66
N PHE A 297 -19.32 -5.80 -1.39
CA PHE A 297 -19.29 -6.94 -0.48
C PHE A 297 -20.28 -8.03 -0.87
N GLU A 298 -21.55 -7.67 -1.17
CA GLU A 298 -22.55 -8.63 -1.65
C GLU A 298 -22.11 -9.33 -2.94
N ALA A 299 -21.52 -8.59 -3.87
CA ALA A 299 -20.95 -9.13 -5.10
C ALA A 299 -19.73 -10.05 -4.84
N LEU A 300 -18.85 -9.69 -3.90
CA LEU A 300 -17.74 -10.55 -3.47
C LEU A 300 -18.26 -11.89 -2.93
N THR A 301 -19.17 -11.85 -1.95
CA THR A 301 -19.71 -13.05 -1.30
C THR A 301 -20.39 -13.95 -2.33
N ARG A 302 -21.25 -13.37 -3.18
CA ARG A 302 -21.90 -14.10 -4.28
C ARG A 302 -20.88 -14.73 -5.22
N GLY A 303 -19.88 -13.95 -5.65
CA GLY A 303 -18.83 -14.45 -6.53
C GLY A 303 -18.06 -15.62 -5.93
N LEU A 304 -17.78 -15.58 -4.63
CA LEU A 304 -17.12 -16.68 -3.92
C LEU A 304 -18.02 -17.91 -3.81
N VAL A 305 -19.31 -17.75 -3.50
CA VAL A 305 -20.29 -18.85 -3.46
C VAL A 305 -20.43 -19.50 -4.83
N ASP A 306 -20.54 -18.71 -5.89
CA ASP A 306 -20.64 -19.21 -7.26
C ASP A 306 -19.35 -19.92 -7.70
N SER A 307 -18.19 -19.35 -7.36
CA SER A 307 -16.88 -19.98 -7.63
C SER A 307 -16.72 -21.29 -6.86
N SER A 308 -17.24 -21.36 -5.63
CA SER A 308 -17.26 -22.57 -4.81
C SER A 308 -18.11 -23.66 -5.45
N LYS A 309 -19.33 -23.34 -5.90
CA LYS A 309 -20.24 -24.27 -6.61
C LYS A 309 -19.63 -24.83 -7.89
N ARG A 310 -18.82 -24.03 -8.60
CA ARG A 310 -18.07 -24.46 -9.80
C ARG A 310 -16.75 -25.16 -9.50
N GLY A 311 -16.33 -25.24 -8.23
CA GLY A 311 -15.06 -25.85 -7.83
C GLY A 311 -13.82 -25.06 -8.29
N GLU A 312 -13.96 -23.75 -8.53
CA GLU A 312 -12.92 -22.85 -9.04
C GLU A 312 -12.02 -22.29 -7.93
N LEU A 313 -12.43 -22.42 -6.67
CA LEU A 313 -11.69 -21.91 -5.52
C LEU A 313 -10.52 -22.83 -5.16
N SER A 314 -9.35 -22.23 -4.97
CA SER A 314 -8.16 -22.95 -4.53
C SER A 314 -7.23 -22.08 -3.68
N TRP A 315 -6.63 -22.69 -2.67
CA TRP A 315 -5.51 -22.10 -1.95
C TRP A 315 -4.20 -22.42 -2.66
N LYS A 316 -3.34 -21.42 -2.82
CA LYS A 316 -1.94 -21.59 -3.24
C LYS A 316 -1.02 -21.15 -2.12
N HIS A 317 -0.04 -21.99 -1.78
CA HIS A 317 1.02 -21.66 -0.83
C HIS A 317 2.23 -21.14 -1.61
N MET A 318 2.73 -19.98 -1.21
CA MET A 318 3.89 -19.31 -1.76
C MET A 318 4.98 -19.27 -0.68
N PRO A 319 5.99 -20.15 -0.74
CA PRO A 319 6.99 -20.28 0.33
C PRO A 319 8.16 -19.30 0.23
N THR A 320 8.31 -18.60 -0.90
CA THR A 320 9.43 -17.69 -1.15
C THR A 320 9.23 -16.33 -0.49
N GLY A 321 10.30 -15.78 0.10
CA GLY A 321 10.24 -14.53 0.85
C GLY A 321 9.42 -14.69 2.14
N ASN A 322 8.44 -13.81 2.33
CA ASN A 322 7.50 -13.90 3.45
C ASN A 322 6.48 -15.03 3.20
N PRO A 323 6.34 -16.02 4.10
CA PRO A 323 5.38 -17.10 3.94
C PRO A 323 3.98 -16.55 3.64
N THR A 324 3.36 -17.01 2.55
CA THR A 324 2.06 -16.49 2.10
C THR A 324 1.15 -17.62 1.64
N ILE A 325 -0.13 -17.58 2.00
CA ILE A 325 -1.19 -18.33 1.33
C ILE A 325 -2.11 -17.37 0.59
N ALA A 326 -2.60 -17.79 -0.56
CA ALA A 326 -3.43 -16.98 -1.44
C ALA A 326 -4.65 -17.75 -1.90
N LEU A 327 -5.82 -17.12 -1.84
CA LEU A 327 -7.06 -17.65 -2.39
C LEU A 327 -7.21 -17.20 -3.84
N TYR A 328 -7.37 -18.17 -4.73
CA TYR A 328 -7.66 -17.95 -6.13
C TYR A 328 -9.07 -18.41 -6.49
N SER A 329 -9.70 -17.70 -7.41
CA SER A 329 -10.87 -18.17 -8.17
C SER A 329 -10.57 -18.07 -9.66
N ASN A 330 -10.56 -19.19 -10.37
CA ASN A 330 -10.27 -19.24 -11.81
C ASN A 330 -9.04 -18.38 -12.20
N ASN A 331 -7.91 -18.63 -11.53
CA ASN A 331 -6.64 -17.89 -11.65
C ASN A 331 -6.66 -16.38 -11.30
N MET A 332 -7.78 -15.82 -10.83
CA MET A 332 -7.81 -14.49 -10.25
C MET A 332 -7.44 -14.55 -8.77
N LEU A 333 -6.47 -13.74 -8.35
CA LEU A 333 -6.10 -13.61 -6.95
C LEU A 333 -7.16 -12.77 -6.22
N VAL A 334 -7.90 -13.39 -5.30
CA VAL A 334 -8.95 -12.73 -4.52
C VAL A 334 -8.34 -12.04 -3.31
N PHE A 335 -7.63 -12.79 -2.46
CA PHE A 335 -6.90 -12.23 -1.32
C PHE A 335 -5.77 -13.18 -0.90
N SER A 336 -4.86 -12.69 -0.06
CA SER A 336 -3.78 -13.45 0.54
C SER A 336 -3.62 -13.17 2.02
N ILE A 337 -3.09 -14.15 2.73
CA ILE A 337 -2.67 -14.06 4.13
C ILE A 337 -1.16 -14.27 4.17
N ARG A 338 -0.43 -13.26 4.63
CA ARG A 338 1.04 -13.20 4.59
C ARG A 338 1.61 -13.06 6.00
N PHE A 339 2.50 -13.96 6.37
CA PHE A 339 3.24 -13.86 7.62
C PHE A 339 4.47 -12.97 7.45
N ARG A 340 4.70 -12.07 8.40
CA ARG A 340 5.83 -11.15 8.39
C ARG A 340 6.54 -11.17 9.73
N PHE A 341 7.86 -11.14 9.64
CA PHE A 341 8.78 -10.96 10.77
C PHE A 341 9.38 -9.56 10.66
N ASP A 342 9.26 -8.78 11.73
CA ASP A 342 9.83 -7.44 11.84
C ASP A 342 10.64 -7.30 13.14
N ALA A 343 11.54 -6.32 13.15
CA ALA A 343 12.28 -5.89 14.33
C ALA A 343 11.94 -4.42 14.59
N ASP A 344 11.08 -4.17 15.58
CA ASP A 344 10.63 -2.83 15.94
C ASP A 344 11.62 -2.22 16.96
N LYS A 345 12.07 -0.96 16.72
CA LYS A 345 12.98 -0.24 17.62
C LYS A 345 12.34 -0.02 18.99
N LYS A 346 13.11 -0.21 20.05
CA LYS A 346 12.80 0.04 21.47
C LYS A 346 13.92 0.88 22.10
N LYS A 347 13.72 1.34 23.34
CA LYS A 347 14.71 2.15 24.07
C LYS A 347 16.07 1.45 24.20
N THR A 348 16.09 0.12 24.31
CA THR A 348 17.27 -0.69 24.60
C THR A 348 17.69 -1.61 23.43
N GLY A 349 17.28 -1.32 22.20
CA GLY A 349 17.60 -2.13 21.01
C GLY A 349 16.38 -2.35 20.12
N TYR A 350 16.25 -3.55 19.57
CA TYR A 350 15.15 -3.95 18.70
C TYR A 350 14.45 -5.17 19.28
N LYS A 351 13.11 -5.17 19.25
CA LYS A 351 12.31 -6.32 19.68
C LYS A 351 11.59 -6.91 18.49
N VAL A 352 11.57 -8.23 18.40
CA VAL A 352 10.82 -8.92 17.36
C VAL A 352 9.33 -8.61 17.45
N ARG A 353 8.71 -8.43 16.29
CA ARG A 353 7.27 -8.32 16.14
C ARG A 353 6.83 -9.18 14.97
N PHE A 354 5.77 -9.93 15.20
CA PHE A 354 5.18 -10.79 14.18
C PHE A 354 3.88 -10.17 13.71
N ARG A 355 3.61 -10.31 12.42
CA ARG A 355 2.38 -9.82 11.81
C ARG A 355 1.82 -10.87 10.87
N LEU A 356 0.52 -11.11 10.97
CA LEU A 356 -0.24 -11.82 9.95
C LEU A 356 -1.04 -10.78 9.17
N LEU A 357 -0.64 -10.54 7.93
CA LEU A 357 -1.21 -9.51 7.06
C LEU A 357 -2.32 -10.12 6.21
N VAL A 358 -3.50 -9.49 6.18
CA VAL A 358 -4.57 -9.82 5.23
C VAL A 358 -4.51 -8.82 4.09
N GLU A 359 -4.36 -9.31 2.87
CA GLU A 359 -4.08 -8.50 1.70
C GLU A 359 -5.06 -8.82 0.58
N ILE A 360 -5.70 -7.79 0.03
CA ILE A 360 -6.60 -7.94 -1.08
C ILE A 360 -5.79 -8.23 -2.35
N GLY A 361 -6.25 -9.21 -3.10
CA GLY A 361 -5.64 -9.63 -4.33
C GLY A 361 -5.73 -8.55 -5.40
N LYS A 362 -4.73 -8.52 -6.29
CA LYS A 362 -4.70 -7.58 -7.42
C LYS A 362 -5.96 -7.64 -8.31
N ASP A 363 -6.60 -8.81 -8.38
CA ASP A 363 -7.75 -9.05 -9.24
C ASP A 363 -9.11 -8.86 -8.54
N ILE A 364 -9.15 -8.40 -7.27
CA ILE A 364 -10.41 -8.31 -6.51
C ILE A 364 -11.49 -7.47 -7.20
N VAL A 365 -11.09 -6.37 -7.85
CA VAL A 365 -12.03 -5.41 -8.47
C VAL A 365 -12.67 -6.09 -9.67
N LYS A 366 -11.85 -6.68 -10.54
CA LYS A 366 -12.29 -7.50 -11.66
C LYS A 366 -13.17 -8.67 -11.21
N PHE A 367 -12.82 -9.32 -10.10
CA PHE A 367 -13.63 -10.38 -9.52
C PHE A 367 -15.00 -9.86 -9.10
N ILE A 368 -15.06 -8.77 -8.34
CA ILE A 368 -16.31 -8.15 -7.86
C ILE A 368 -17.16 -7.67 -9.03
N ASP A 369 -16.58 -6.99 -10.01
CA ASP A 369 -17.30 -6.44 -11.16
C ASP A 369 -17.94 -7.54 -12.01
N LYS A 370 -17.33 -8.72 -12.11
CA LYS A 370 -17.93 -9.90 -12.76
C LYS A 370 -19.26 -10.33 -12.12
N TYR A 371 -19.43 -10.10 -10.82
CA TYR A 371 -20.61 -10.53 -10.05
C TYR A 371 -21.46 -9.37 -9.53
N ARG A 372 -21.14 -8.13 -9.90
CA ARG A 372 -22.05 -7.00 -9.71
C ARG A 372 -23.25 -7.21 -10.61
N LEU A 373 -24.45 -7.15 -10.03
CA LEU A 373 -25.67 -7.07 -10.83
C LEU A 373 -25.60 -5.79 -11.65
N ILE A 374 -25.81 -5.92 -12.96
CA ILE A 374 -26.21 -4.80 -13.81
C ILE A 374 -27.62 -4.46 -13.32
N GLY A 375 -27.72 -3.46 -12.44
CA GLY A 375 -28.96 -2.91 -11.93
C GLY A 375 -29.08 -1.47 -12.36
#